data_AF-A0A2H5Z1A8-F1
#
_entry.id   AF-A0A2H5Z1A8-F1
#
_cell.length_a   1.000
_cell.length_b   1.000
_cell.length_c   1.000
_cell.angle_alpha   90.00
_cell.angle_beta   90.00
_cell.angle_gamma   90.00
#
_symmetry.space_group_name_H-M   'P 1'
#
loop_
_entity.id
_entity.type
_entity.pdbx_description
1 polymer ?
#
loop_
_entity_poly.entity_id
_entity_poly.type
_entity_poly.pdbx_seq_one_letter_code
_entity_poly.pdbx_strand_id
1 'polypeptide(L)'
;MQFSGGSAIVAPDGTIQARLDAGDGVVFGEVDLELARADRSCLLGARRPAFYDTLTLNAYLWNPLEFHGLYGHRPLPPGRRSRVAVVQLQPVPGRLADNVERIDEVLATLPRGVRLVTFPEYVLTGVPHDASESERLAVALTDGLVTTLRRLARRHRTLLAVGLLERLPAGCASSVLLVAPDGLLAHYRKLHVIGHERQFLLPGDAGPPVIDLPLGRVGVLAGTDLLFPEIVRVLALAGCDLILAPAGPLLPPVRGLGPTAVPLPSPAVTGDDPTHFHLARVRAFENMTYIAYAALPEPGGTGWSGVFGPVPETRASEQLVEPGSEGFARGVVDTTNLATRYPTNPVRAKDLLRMRRTDLYDLLQVPLA
;
A
#
# COMPACT_ATOMS: atom_id res chain seq x y z
N MET A 1 -5.48 -32.62 4.50
CA MET A 1 -5.74 -31.19 4.18
C MET A 1 -6.89 -31.21 3.19
N GLN A 2 -8.09 -30.76 3.58
CA GLN A 2 -9.20 -30.60 2.64
C GLN A 2 -8.88 -29.36 1.82
N PHE A 3 -8.65 -29.51 0.51
CA PHE A 3 -8.48 -28.36 -0.37
C PHE A 3 -9.78 -27.55 -0.33
N SER A 4 -9.65 -26.22 -0.33
CA SER A 4 -10.69 -25.25 0.05
C SER A 4 -11.88 -25.13 -0.92
N GLY A 5 -12.09 -26.08 -1.82
CA GLY A 5 -13.13 -26.00 -2.86
C GLY A 5 -13.07 -24.66 -3.61
N GLY A 6 -14.22 -24.13 -4.00
CA GLY A 6 -14.33 -22.76 -4.53
C GLY A 6 -13.83 -22.57 -5.96
N SER A 7 -13.88 -23.61 -6.79
CA SER A 7 -13.60 -23.47 -8.23
C SER A 7 -14.56 -22.45 -8.84
N ALA A 8 -14.03 -21.41 -9.47
CA ALA A 8 -14.83 -20.30 -9.98
C ALA A 8 -14.41 -19.87 -11.38
N ILE A 9 -15.38 -19.35 -12.14
CA ILE A 9 -15.15 -18.62 -13.39
C ILE A 9 -15.26 -17.14 -13.06
N VAL A 10 -14.14 -16.45 -13.22
CA VAL A 10 -14.02 -15.02 -12.92
C VAL A 10 -13.86 -14.27 -14.24
N ALA A 11 -14.75 -13.30 -14.46
CA ALA A 11 -14.74 -12.44 -15.62
C ALA A 11 -13.54 -11.48 -15.59
N PRO A 12 -13.15 -10.90 -16.74
CA PRO A 12 -12.02 -9.99 -16.81
C PRO A 12 -12.13 -8.78 -15.86
N ASP A 13 -13.33 -8.31 -15.56
CA ASP A 13 -13.63 -7.21 -14.62
C ASP A 13 -13.58 -7.62 -13.13
N GLY A 14 -13.31 -8.89 -12.85
CA GLY A 14 -13.26 -9.47 -11.50
C GLY A 14 -14.60 -10.03 -11.01
N THR A 15 -15.67 -9.96 -11.80
CA THR A 15 -16.98 -10.51 -11.43
C THR A 15 -16.94 -12.04 -11.43
N ILE A 16 -17.45 -12.68 -10.37
CA ILE A 16 -17.57 -14.14 -10.31
C ILE A 16 -18.85 -14.54 -11.07
N GLN A 17 -18.70 -15.18 -12.23
CA GLN A 17 -19.85 -15.63 -13.05
C GLN A 17 -20.50 -16.88 -12.48
N ALA A 18 -19.68 -17.84 -12.08
CA ALA A 18 -20.11 -19.10 -11.51
C ALA A 18 -19.04 -19.62 -10.55
N ARG A 19 -19.46 -20.35 -9.52
CA ARG A 19 -18.54 -21.04 -8.61
C ARG A 19 -19.15 -22.32 -8.07
N LEU A 20 -18.29 -23.27 -7.75
CA LEU A 20 -18.61 -24.50 -7.04
C LEU A 20 -17.86 -24.47 -5.72
N ASP A 21 -18.62 -24.23 -4.66
CA ASP A 21 -18.08 -24.08 -3.32
C ASP A 21 -17.55 -25.44 -2.82
N ALA A 22 -18.32 -26.52 -2.91
CA ALA A 22 -17.91 -27.85 -2.43
C ALA A 22 -18.41 -29.01 -3.29
N GLY A 23 -17.79 -30.17 -3.11
CA GLY A 23 -18.13 -31.41 -3.82
C GLY A 23 -17.58 -31.47 -5.24
N ASP A 24 -17.85 -32.59 -5.91
CA ASP A 24 -17.52 -32.77 -7.33
C ASP A 24 -18.61 -32.15 -8.19
N GLY A 25 -18.23 -31.42 -9.23
CA GLY A 25 -19.17 -30.77 -10.13
C GLY A 25 -18.51 -30.00 -11.25
N VAL A 26 -19.33 -29.41 -12.11
CA VAL A 26 -18.89 -28.59 -13.24
C VAL A 26 -19.50 -27.21 -13.10
N VAL A 27 -18.66 -26.17 -13.24
CA VAL A 27 -19.11 -24.78 -13.37
C VAL A 27 -19.03 -24.38 -14.83
N PHE A 28 -20.05 -23.67 -15.30
CA PHE A 28 -20.12 -23.13 -16.65
C PHE A 28 -20.15 -21.61 -16.56
N GLY A 29 -19.59 -20.95 -17.57
CA GLY A 29 -19.55 -19.50 -17.69
C GLY A 29 -19.29 -19.13 -19.14
N GLU A 30 -19.63 -17.90 -19.49
CA GLU A 30 -19.51 -17.40 -20.86
C GLU A 30 -18.28 -16.49 -20.96
N VAL A 31 -17.47 -16.74 -21.99
CA VAL A 31 -16.33 -15.88 -22.30
C VAL A 31 -16.81 -14.80 -23.26
N ASP A 32 -17.08 -13.62 -22.71
CA ASP A 32 -17.29 -12.41 -23.50
C ASP A 32 -15.95 -11.98 -24.11
N LEU A 33 -15.80 -12.18 -25.42
CA LEU A 33 -14.59 -11.84 -26.16
C LEU A 33 -14.40 -10.33 -26.31
N GLU A 34 -15.47 -9.53 -26.33
CA GLU A 34 -15.36 -8.07 -26.37
C GLU A 34 -14.79 -7.57 -25.04
N LEU A 35 -15.35 -8.04 -23.91
CA LEU A 35 -14.84 -7.71 -22.58
C LEU A 35 -13.43 -8.24 -22.33
N ALA A 36 -13.11 -9.45 -22.79
CA ALA A 36 -11.78 -10.05 -22.64
C ALA A 36 -10.71 -9.34 -23.48
N ARG A 37 -11.11 -8.79 -24.64
CA ARG A 37 -10.22 -8.00 -25.52
C ARG A 37 -10.25 -6.52 -25.21
N ALA A 38 -11.12 -6.07 -24.30
CA ALA A 38 -11.19 -4.68 -23.89
C ALA A 38 -9.79 -4.20 -23.49
N ASP A 39 -9.42 -3.03 -24.01
CA ASP A 39 -8.03 -2.59 -23.99
C ASP A 39 -7.53 -2.34 -22.56
N ARG A 40 -6.54 -3.14 -22.15
CA ARG A 40 -5.82 -3.03 -20.87
C ARG A 40 -4.44 -2.40 -21.04
N SER A 41 -4.10 -1.93 -22.24
CA SER A 41 -2.83 -1.28 -22.56
C SER A 41 -2.51 -0.13 -21.60
N CYS A 42 -3.52 0.54 -21.04
CA CYS A 42 -3.31 1.66 -20.13
C CYS A 42 -2.53 1.24 -18.86
N LEU A 43 -2.90 0.13 -18.21
CA LEU A 43 -2.19 -0.37 -17.01
C LEU A 43 -0.88 -1.04 -17.41
N LEU A 44 -0.92 -1.89 -18.43
CA LEU A 44 0.22 -2.65 -18.89
C LEU A 44 1.34 -1.72 -19.43
N GLY A 45 1.00 -0.68 -20.17
CA GLY A 45 1.92 0.36 -20.67
C GLY A 45 2.28 1.43 -19.63
N ALA A 46 1.67 1.40 -18.43
CA ALA A 46 2.07 2.25 -17.31
C ALA A 46 3.15 1.63 -16.42
N ARG A 47 3.49 0.35 -16.66
CA ARG A 47 4.60 -0.33 -15.97
C ARG A 47 5.88 0.49 -16.11
N ARG A 48 6.75 0.41 -15.10
CA ARG A 48 8.05 1.10 -15.07
C ARG A 48 9.20 0.10 -14.87
N PRO A 49 9.54 -0.74 -15.87
CA PRO A 49 10.51 -1.82 -15.71
C PRO A 49 11.90 -1.40 -15.23
N ALA A 50 12.30 -0.15 -15.51
CA ALA A 50 13.56 0.43 -15.00
C ALA A 50 13.67 0.44 -13.46
N PHE A 51 12.56 0.29 -12.72
CA PHE A 51 12.55 0.20 -11.25
C PHE A 51 12.26 -1.22 -10.73
N TYR A 52 12.25 -2.23 -11.61
CA TYR A 52 11.88 -3.61 -11.28
C TYR A 52 13.07 -4.57 -11.32
N ASP A 53 14.29 -4.06 -11.47
CA ASP A 53 15.54 -4.82 -11.59
C ASP A 53 15.69 -5.90 -10.50
N THR A 54 15.34 -5.54 -9.26
CA THR A 54 15.42 -6.46 -8.10
C THR A 54 14.48 -7.65 -8.19
N LEU A 55 13.47 -7.65 -9.06
CA LEU A 55 12.59 -8.82 -9.24
C LEU A 55 13.38 -10.04 -9.73
N THR A 56 14.47 -9.87 -10.46
CA THR A 56 15.28 -11.02 -10.89
C THR A 56 16.15 -11.60 -9.76
N LEU A 57 16.24 -10.89 -8.63
CA LEU A 57 17.03 -11.31 -7.47
C LEU A 57 16.24 -12.25 -6.56
N ASN A 58 16.99 -13.14 -5.88
CA ASN A 58 16.48 -14.10 -4.90
C ASN A 58 17.07 -13.86 -3.50
N ALA A 59 16.80 -12.67 -2.93
CA ALA A 59 17.26 -12.28 -1.59
C ALA A 59 16.89 -13.30 -0.49
N TYR A 60 15.75 -13.98 -0.64
CA TYR A 60 15.17 -14.85 0.39
C TYR A 60 15.51 -16.34 0.24
N LEU A 61 16.31 -16.75 -0.76
CA LEU A 61 16.91 -18.09 -0.74
C LEU A 61 17.89 -18.26 0.44
N TRP A 62 18.43 -17.16 0.93
CA TRP A 62 19.35 -17.08 2.06
C TRP A 62 18.64 -16.68 3.34
N ASN A 63 19.34 -16.81 4.48
CA ASN A 63 18.88 -16.27 5.75
C ASN A 63 18.71 -14.73 5.63
N PRO A 64 17.51 -14.16 5.78
CA PRO A 64 17.29 -12.73 5.57
C PRO A 64 18.09 -11.84 6.52
N LEU A 65 18.32 -12.28 7.76
CA LEU A 65 19.11 -11.54 8.75
C LEU A 65 20.58 -11.43 8.34
N GLU A 66 21.12 -12.47 7.69
CA GLU A 66 22.49 -12.48 7.16
C GLU A 66 22.55 -11.73 5.83
N PHE A 67 21.64 -12.01 4.88
CA PHE A 67 21.62 -11.41 3.54
C PHE A 67 21.58 -9.89 3.58
N HIS A 68 20.64 -9.31 4.33
CA HIS A 68 20.54 -7.86 4.47
C HIS A 68 21.65 -7.25 5.34
N GLY A 69 22.43 -8.06 6.04
CA GLY A 69 23.61 -7.61 6.80
C GLY A 69 24.94 -7.83 6.07
N LEU A 70 24.92 -8.41 4.87
CA LEU A 70 26.14 -8.74 4.12
C LEU A 70 27.02 -7.50 3.95
N TYR A 71 28.31 -7.65 4.25
CA TYR A 71 29.30 -6.57 4.22
C TYR A 71 28.98 -5.35 5.11
N GLY A 72 28.14 -5.52 6.12
CA GLY A 72 27.65 -4.42 6.95
C GLY A 72 26.69 -3.49 6.20
N HIS A 73 26.24 -3.87 5.01
CA HIS A 73 25.36 -3.06 4.19
C HIS A 73 23.93 -3.13 4.70
N ARG A 74 23.60 -2.23 5.63
CA ARG A 74 22.22 -1.89 6.00
C ARG A 74 21.43 -3.09 6.58
N PRO A 75 21.86 -3.66 7.73
CA PRO A 75 21.17 -4.77 8.39
C PRO A 75 19.72 -4.43 8.73
N LEU A 76 18.88 -5.47 8.83
CA LEU A 76 17.49 -5.28 9.26
C LEU A 76 17.44 -4.69 10.68
N PRO A 77 16.58 -3.70 10.95
CA PRO A 77 16.46 -3.11 12.28
C PRO A 77 16.08 -4.15 13.34
N PRO A 78 16.51 -3.97 14.61
CA PRO A 78 16.10 -4.84 15.70
C PRO A 78 14.57 -4.99 15.79
N GLY A 79 14.11 -6.21 16.03
CA GLY A 79 12.68 -6.52 16.06
C GLY A 79 11.95 -5.86 17.23
N ARG A 80 10.76 -5.31 16.96
CA ARG A 80 9.93 -4.64 17.97
C ARG A 80 8.44 -4.72 17.63
N ARG A 81 7.58 -4.67 18.66
CA ARG A 81 6.15 -4.41 18.51
C ARG A 81 5.88 -2.91 18.56
N SER A 82 5.26 -2.38 17.50
CA SER A 82 4.99 -0.95 17.34
C SER A 82 3.54 -0.69 16.95
N ARG A 83 2.91 0.30 17.59
CA ARG A 83 1.57 0.76 17.21
C ARG A 83 1.68 1.74 16.07
N VAL A 84 0.90 1.52 15.03
CA VAL A 84 0.76 2.44 13.88
C VAL A 84 -0.71 2.77 13.68
N ALA A 85 -0.99 3.87 12.99
CA ALA A 85 -2.34 4.26 12.62
C ALA A 85 -2.42 4.68 11.16
N VAL A 86 -3.60 4.54 10.59
CA VAL A 86 -3.98 5.08 9.29
C VAL A 86 -5.19 5.97 9.47
N VAL A 87 -5.25 7.06 8.73
CA VAL A 87 -6.32 8.05 8.82
C VAL A 87 -7.11 8.05 7.51
N GLN A 88 -8.43 8.00 7.64
CA GLN A 88 -9.37 8.25 6.57
C GLN A 88 -9.92 9.66 6.75
N LEU A 89 -9.58 10.57 5.84
CA LEU A 89 -9.88 11.99 6.00
C LEU A 89 -10.08 12.63 4.63
N GLN A 90 -11.17 13.39 4.49
CA GLN A 90 -11.42 14.22 3.32
C GLN A 90 -10.69 15.57 3.48
N PRO A 91 -9.78 15.93 2.57
CA PRO A 91 -9.16 17.25 2.55
C PRO A 91 -10.11 18.30 1.98
N VAL A 92 -9.90 19.55 2.38
CA VAL A 92 -10.53 20.72 1.77
C VAL A 92 -9.63 21.22 0.63
N PRO A 93 -10.06 21.18 -0.64
CA PRO A 93 -9.20 21.52 -1.78
C PRO A 93 -8.64 22.94 -1.70
N GLY A 94 -7.33 23.09 -1.88
CA GLY A 94 -6.62 24.37 -1.95
C GLY A 94 -6.45 25.08 -0.61
N ARG A 95 -6.90 24.46 0.49
CA ARG A 95 -6.88 25.04 1.84
C ARG A 95 -5.80 24.39 2.70
N LEU A 96 -4.53 24.59 2.33
CA LEU A 96 -3.38 23.96 2.99
C LEU A 96 -3.38 24.17 4.52
N ALA A 97 -3.65 25.39 5.00
CA ALA A 97 -3.65 25.69 6.43
C ALA A 97 -4.75 24.91 7.17
N ASP A 98 -5.98 24.93 6.64
CA ASP A 98 -7.13 24.20 7.20
C ASP A 98 -6.87 22.68 7.21
N ASN A 99 -6.25 22.14 6.15
CA ASN A 99 -5.90 20.72 6.10
C ASN A 99 -4.83 20.33 7.14
N VAL A 100 -3.84 21.20 7.35
CA VAL A 100 -2.82 21.00 8.39
C VAL A 100 -3.45 21.04 9.79
N GLU A 101 -4.43 21.92 10.02
CA GLU A 101 -5.18 21.98 11.28
C GLU A 101 -6.02 20.72 11.50
N ARG A 102 -6.76 20.25 10.49
CA ARG A 102 -7.49 18.96 10.54
C ARG A 102 -6.58 17.78 10.86
N ILE A 103 -5.37 17.76 10.29
CA ILE A 103 -4.35 16.75 10.65
C ILE A 103 -3.97 16.86 12.14
N ASP A 104 -3.72 18.07 12.66
CA ASP A 104 -3.40 18.29 14.08
C ASP A 104 -4.54 17.82 15.00
N GLU A 105 -5.78 18.11 14.65
CA GLU A 105 -6.99 17.68 15.37
C GLU A 105 -7.10 16.15 15.42
N VAL A 106 -6.98 15.47 14.28
CA VAL A 106 -7.03 14.00 14.23
C VAL A 106 -5.90 13.39 15.06
N LEU A 107 -4.68 13.90 14.92
CA LEU A 107 -3.53 13.44 15.70
C LEU A 107 -3.76 13.60 17.22
N ALA A 108 -4.42 14.68 17.66
CA ALA A 108 -4.73 14.91 19.06
C ALA A 108 -5.71 13.87 19.65
N THR A 109 -6.53 13.23 18.82
CA THR A 109 -7.47 12.18 19.23
C THR A 109 -6.84 10.78 19.28
N LEU A 110 -5.66 10.60 18.69
CA LEU A 110 -5.00 9.30 18.64
C LEU A 110 -4.56 8.85 20.03
N PRO A 111 -4.63 7.53 20.32
CA PRO A 111 -4.14 7.01 21.59
C PRO A 111 -2.62 7.21 21.71
N ARG A 112 -2.16 7.41 22.94
CA ARG A 112 -0.73 7.55 23.21
C ARG A 112 0.06 6.36 22.70
N GLY A 113 1.21 6.65 22.13
CA GLY A 113 2.19 5.67 21.70
C GLY A 113 1.99 5.11 20.30
N VAL A 114 1.11 5.68 19.47
CA VAL A 114 1.22 5.52 18.02
C VAL A 114 2.57 6.10 17.57
N ARG A 115 3.34 5.32 16.81
CA ARG A 115 4.70 5.67 16.37
C ARG A 115 4.75 6.20 14.95
N LEU A 116 3.78 5.85 14.12
CA LEU A 116 3.67 6.28 12.73
C LEU A 116 2.20 6.41 12.35
N VAL A 117 1.86 7.49 11.65
CA VAL A 117 0.52 7.74 11.13
C VAL A 117 0.59 7.96 9.62
N THR A 118 -0.19 7.21 8.85
CA THR A 118 -0.31 7.37 7.39
C THR A 118 -1.61 8.08 7.04
N PHE A 119 -1.52 9.08 6.18
CA PHE A 119 -2.64 9.86 5.67
C PHE A 119 -2.86 9.62 4.17
N PRO A 120 -4.02 10.04 3.62
CA PRO A 120 -4.34 9.88 2.19
C PRO A 120 -3.40 10.66 1.24
N GLU A 121 -3.39 10.23 -0.03
CA GLU A 121 -2.46 10.69 -1.09
C GLU A 121 -2.46 12.22 -1.31
N TYR A 122 -3.57 12.90 -1.05
CA TYR A 122 -3.72 14.33 -1.30
C TYR A 122 -4.19 15.10 -0.06
N VAL A 123 -3.90 14.59 1.14
CA VAL A 123 -4.43 15.14 2.40
C VAL A 123 -4.09 16.62 2.62
N LEU A 124 -2.97 17.12 2.08
CA LEU A 124 -2.57 18.53 2.25
C LEU A 124 -3.24 19.49 1.24
N THR A 125 -3.60 19.02 0.05
CA THR A 125 -3.95 19.89 -1.09
C THR A 125 -5.34 19.68 -1.65
N GLY A 126 -5.93 18.49 -1.45
CA GLY A 126 -7.11 18.06 -2.19
C GLY A 126 -6.78 17.35 -3.50
N VAL A 127 -7.76 16.59 -3.99
CA VAL A 127 -7.68 15.78 -5.21
C VAL A 127 -7.90 16.68 -6.44
N PRO A 128 -6.97 16.74 -7.41
CA PRO A 128 -7.20 17.42 -8.68
C PRO A 128 -8.02 16.56 -9.65
N HIS A 129 -8.92 17.18 -10.42
CA HIS A 129 -9.68 16.48 -11.47
C HIS A 129 -9.16 16.76 -12.89
N ASP A 130 -8.48 17.90 -13.08
CA ASP A 130 -7.92 18.32 -14.36
C ASP A 130 -6.61 19.11 -14.20
N ALA A 131 -6.00 19.50 -15.32
CA ALA A 131 -4.74 20.26 -15.33
C ALA A 131 -4.85 21.63 -14.66
N SER A 132 -5.98 22.31 -14.83
CA SER A 132 -6.21 23.63 -14.26
C SER A 132 -6.37 23.55 -12.73
N GLU A 133 -7.09 22.55 -12.24
CA GLU A 133 -7.15 22.24 -10.81
C GLU A 133 -5.80 21.83 -10.26
N SER A 134 -5.08 20.95 -10.96
CA SER A 134 -3.75 20.51 -10.54
C SER A 134 -2.83 21.72 -10.31
N GLU A 135 -2.78 22.64 -11.26
CA GLU A 135 -2.01 23.89 -11.14
C GLU A 135 -2.50 24.82 -10.04
N ARG A 136 -3.79 24.85 -9.70
CA ARG A 136 -4.32 25.67 -8.59
C ARG A 136 -4.03 25.07 -7.22
N LEU A 137 -4.19 23.75 -7.09
CA LEU A 137 -4.09 23.03 -5.82
C LEU A 137 -2.64 22.74 -5.42
N ALA A 138 -1.74 22.64 -6.40
CA ALA A 138 -0.35 22.24 -6.15
C ALA A 138 0.39 23.25 -5.28
N VAL A 139 1.16 22.74 -4.31
CA VAL A 139 1.97 23.56 -3.41
C VAL A 139 3.45 23.26 -3.60
N ALA A 140 4.29 24.29 -3.51
CA ALA A 140 5.74 24.10 -3.55
C ALA A 140 6.21 23.44 -2.25
N LEU A 141 7.11 22.46 -2.36
CA LEU A 141 7.76 21.87 -1.20
C LEU A 141 8.79 22.84 -0.64
N THR A 142 8.40 23.59 0.39
CA THR A 142 9.26 24.59 1.04
C THR A 142 9.73 24.11 2.42
N ASP A 143 10.84 24.67 2.90
CA ASP A 143 11.31 24.44 4.27
C ASP A 143 10.27 24.81 5.34
N GLY A 144 9.41 25.80 5.04
CA GLY A 144 8.30 26.19 5.91
C GLY A 144 7.22 25.11 6.07
N LEU A 145 6.87 24.43 4.97
CA LEU A 145 5.94 23.30 5.01
C LEU A 145 6.53 22.13 5.80
N VAL A 146 7.79 21.76 5.51
CA VAL A 146 8.48 20.69 6.25
C VAL A 146 8.60 21.03 7.74
N THR A 147 8.92 22.29 8.07
CA THR A 147 8.98 22.76 9.46
C THR A 147 7.63 22.66 10.17
N THR A 148 6.54 22.97 9.47
CA THR A 148 5.18 22.85 10.00
C THR A 148 4.83 21.39 10.31
N LEU A 149 5.07 20.49 9.37
CA LEU A 149 4.83 19.05 9.56
C LEU A 149 5.72 18.47 10.67
N ARG A 150 7.00 18.88 10.73
CA ARG A 150 7.92 18.49 11.82
C ARG A 150 7.41 18.95 13.18
N ARG A 151 6.82 20.15 13.28
CA ARG A 151 6.22 20.64 14.53
C ARG A 151 5.06 19.75 14.98
N LEU A 152 4.20 19.31 14.06
CA LEU A 152 3.14 18.34 14.35
C LEU A 152 3.72 16.99 14.80
N ALA A 153 4.69 16.46 14.07
CA ALA A 153 5.37 15.21 14.42
C ALA A 153 6.00 15.26 15.82
N ARG A 154 6.65 16.38 16.18
CA ARG A 154 7.21 16.61 17.53
C ARG A 154 6.14 16.72 18.61
N ARG A 155 5.08 17.51 18.36
CA ARG A 155 3.98 17.73 19.30
C ARG A 155 3.32 16.40 19.69
N HIS A 156 3.06 15.56 18.70
CA HIS A 156 2.37 14.28 18.87
C HIS A 156 3.31 13.08 19.08
N ARG A 157 4.63 13.30 19.00
CA ARG A 157 5.67 12.27 19.18
C ARG A 157 5.47 11.06 18.27
N THR A 158 5.13 11.31 17.01
CA THR A 158 4.88 10.29 15.98
C THR A 158 5.49 10.71 14.65
N LEU A 159 5.82 9.73 13.79
CA LEU A 159 6.10 9.98 12.39
C LEU A 159 4.80 10.19 11.60
N LEU A 160 4.88 10.98 10.53
CA LEU A 160 3.78 11.33 9.65
C LEU A 160 4.12 10.96 8.21
N ALA A 161 3.31 10.14 7.56
CA ALA A 161 3.33 9.97 6.11
C ALA A 161 2.16 10.74 5.50
N VAL A 162 2.46 11.87 4.87
CA VAL A 162 1.45 12.81 4.34
C VAL A 162 1.61 12.99 2.85
N GLY A 163 0.48 12.91 2.14
CA GLY A 163 0.42 13.10 0.71
C GLY A 163 0.07 14.55 0.30
N LEU A 164 0.60 14.99 -0.83
CA LEU A 164 0.32 16.30 -1.41
C LEU A 164 0.46 16.29 -2.93
N LEU A 165 -0.25 17.24 -3.56
CA LEU A 165 0.07 17.65 -4.91
C LEU A 165 1.25 18.64 -4.88
N GLU A 166 2.42 18.18 -5.31
CA GLU A 166 3.67 18.96 -5.36
C GLU A 166 3.74 19.78 -6.64
N ARG A 167 4.03 21.07 -6.52
CA ARG A 167 4.34 21.94 -7.65
C ARG A 167 5.78 21.76 -8.10
N LEU A 168 5.96 21.49 -9.39
CA LEU A 168 7.25 21.36 -10.07
C LEU A 168 7.42 22.49 -11.10
N PRO A 169 8.65 22.76 -11.59
CA PRO A 169 8.88 23.74 -12.64
C PRO A 169 8.11 23.47 -13.94
N ALA A 170 7.87 22.19 -14.26
CA ALA A 170 7.27 21.75 -15.52
C ALA A 170 5.90 21.04 -15.36
N GLY A 171 5.22 21.22 -14.22
CA GLY A 171 3.94 20.58 -13.95
C GLY A 171 3.74 20.29 -12.47
N CYS A 172 2.98 19.23 -12.18
CA CYS A 172 2.72 18.79 -10.81
C CYS A 172 3.07 17.31 -10.63
N ALA A 173 3.32 16.87 -9.40
CA ALA A 173 3.47 15.45 -9.07
C ALA A 173 2.63 15.11 -7.84
N SER A 174 2.14 13.87 -7.78
CA SER A 174 1.62 13.31 -6.53
C SER A 174 2.80 12.84 -5.69
N SER A 175 2.94 13.41 -4.50
CA SER A 175 4.09 13.19 -3.64
C SER A 175 3.68 12.74 -2.25
N VAL A 176 4.55 11.99 -1.60
CA VAL A 176 4.41 11.55 -0.21
C VAL A 176 5.67 11.98 0.56
N LEU A 177 5.46 12.61 1.71
CA LEU A 177 6.50 12.99 2.65
C LEU A 177 6.42 12.11 3.88
N LEU A 178 7.54 11.46 4.25
CA LEU A 178 7.70 10.81 5.54
C LEU A 178 8.46 11.76 6.47
N VAL A 179 7.77 12.33 7.44
CA VAL A 179 8.30 13.34 8.36
C VAL A 179 8.40 12.76 9.76
N ALA A 180 9.58 12.86 10.34
CA ALA A 180 9.87 12.50 11.73
C ALA A 180 9.99 13.77 12.61
N PRO A 181 10.00 13.60 13.95
CA PRO A 181 10.18 14.72 14.87
C PRO A 181 11.50 15.51 14.66
N ASP A 182 12.53 14.88 14.11
CA ASP A 182 13.84 15.48 13.83
C ASP A 182 13.93 16.11 12.42
N GLY A 183 13.24 15.55 11.42
CA GLY A 183 13.24 16.10 10.07
C GLY A 183 12.46 15.30 9.04
N LEU A 184 12.61 15.70 7.77
CA LEU A 184 12.12 14.94 6.62
C LEU A 184 13.01 13.71 6.41
N LEU A 185 12.43 12.51 6.45
CA LEU A 185 13.15 11.26 6.24
C LEU A 185 13.08 10.79 4.79
N ALA A 186 11.96 11.04 4.12
CA ALA A 186 11.80 10.68 2.72
C ALA A 186 10.80 11.60 2.01
N HIS A 187 11.06 11.81 0.72
CA HIS A 187 10.18 12.44 -0.24
C HIS A 187 10.11 11.52 -1.45
N TYR A 188 8.90 11.13 -1.82
CA TYR A 188 8.65 10.20 -2.90
C TYR A 188 7.59 10.75 -3.84
N ARG A 189 7.84 10.64 -5.15
CA ARG A 189 6.89 11.01 -6.21
C ARG A 189 6.33 9.74 -6.84
N LYS A 190 5.00 9.69 -6.98
CA LYS A 190 4.28 8.55 -7.55
C LYS A 190 4.86 8.13 -8.89
N LEU A 191 5.22 6.85 -9.01
CA LEU A 191 5.82 6.33 -10.24
C LEU A 191 4.77 6.03 -11.31
N HIS A 192 3.63 5.47 -10.92
CA HIS A 192 2.67 4.94 -11.88
C HIS A 192 1.50 5.90 -12.10
N VAL A 193 1.72 6.95 -12.88
CA VAL A 193 0.66 7.89 -13.30
C VAL A 193 -0.15 7.26 -14.44
N ILE A 194 -1.46 7.08 -14.22
CA ILE A 194 -2.34 6.34 -15.14
C ILE A 194 -3.63 7.09 -15.48
N GLY A 195 -4.30 6.67 -16.54
CA GLY A 195 -5.59 7.23 -16.94
C GLY A 195 -5.55 8.75 -17.12
N HIS A 196 -6.56 9.43 -16.56
CA HIS A 196 -6.70 10.88 -16.69
C HIS A 196 -5.59 11.67 -15.97
N GLU A 197 -4.93 11.10 -14.95
CA GLU A 197 -3.84 11.79 -14.25
C GLU A 197 -2.65 12.11 -15.16
N ARG A 198 -2.45 11.37 -16.26
CA ARG A 198 -1.38 11.62 -17.24
C ARG A 198 -1.49 13.00 -17.91
N GLN A 199 -2.67 13.62 -17.85
CA GLN A 199 -2.90 14.96 -18.41
C GLN A 199 -2.29 16.07 -17.54
N PHE A 200 -2.03 15.79 -16.26
CA PHE A 200 -1.66 16.84 -15.30
C PHE A 200 -0.65 16.44 -14.22
N LEU A 201 -0.23 15.17 -14.16
CA LEU A 201 0.84 14.70 -13.29
C LEU A 201 2.05 14.24 -14.10
N LEU A 202 3.21 14.69 -13.65
CA LEU A 202 4.50 14.13 -14.03
C LEU A 202 4.78 12.89 -13.17
N PRO A 203 5.21 11.78 -13.78
CA PRO A 203 5.60 10.61 -13.02
C PRO A 203 6.92 10.85 -12.28
N GLY A 204 7.10 10.16 -11.16
CA GLY A 204 8.35 10.13 -10.43
C GLY A 204 9.51 9.56 -11.27
N ASP A 205 10.71 9.99 -10.89
CA ASP A 205 12.01 9.68 -11.50
C ASP A 205 12.91 8.80 -10.61
N ALA A 206 12.50 8.56 -9.36
CA ALA A 206 13.23 7.74 -8.41
C ALA A 206 12.38 6.57 -7.88
N GLY A 207 13.06 5.47 -7.57
CA GLY A 207 12.42 4.31 -6.94
C GLY A 207 11.83 4.65 -5.56
N PRO A 208 10.87 3.84 -5.06
CA PRO A 208 10.26 4.08 -3.76
C PRO A 208 11.30 3.99 -2.64
N PRO A 209 11.32 4.94 -1.70
CA PRO A 209 12.35 4.98 -0.67
C PRO A 209 12.14 3.86 0.35
N VAL A 210 13.26 3.34 0.83
CA VAL A 210 13.34 2.36 1.91
C VAL A 210 14.03 3.03 3.09
N ILE A 211 13.40 3.04 4.26
CA ILE A 211 13.86 3.76 5.46
C ILE A 211 13.90 2.79 6.64
N ASP A 212 15.01 2.79 7.39
CA ASP A 212 15.13 2.00 8.60
C ASP A 212 14.65 2.81 9.80
N LEU A 213 13.65 2.28 10.52
CA LEU A 213 13.07 2.91 11.69
C LEU A 213 13.08 1.95 12.90
N PRO A 214 12.95 2.45 14.13
CA PRO A 214 12.82 1.59 15.32
C PRO A 214 11.61 0.63 15.31
N LEU A 215 10.66 0.83 14.38
CA LEU A 215 9.51 -0.04 14.20
C LEU A 215 9.73 -1.15 13.16
N GLY A 216 10.80 -1.06 12.37
CA GLY A 216 11.09 -1.91 11.23
C GLY A 216 11.60 -1.11 10.04
N ARG A 217 11.91 -1.81 8.96
CA ARG A 217 12.20 -1.20 7.66
C ARG A 217 10.90 -0.84 6.96
N VAL A 218 10.81 0.38 6.46
CA VAL A 218 9.61 0.97 5.91
C VAL A 218 9.81 1.36 4.45
N GLY A 219 8.89 0.95 3.58
CA GLY A 219 8.77 1.42 2.20
C GLY A 219 7.63 2.43 2.05
N VAL A 220 7.73 3.34 1.08
CA VAL A 220 6.69 4.35 0.83
C VAL A 220 6.21 4.24 -0.61
N LEU A 221 4.91 4.11 -0.81
CA LEU A 221 4.24 4.16 -2.13
C LEU A 221 3.27 5.34 -2.18
N ALA A 222 2.67 5.58 -3.36
CA ALA A 222 1.63 6.59 -3.53
C ALA A 222 0.54 6.08 -4.50
N GLY A 223 -0.71 6.11 -4.04
CA GLY A 223 -1.89 5.89 -4.86
C GLY A 223 -1.81 4.64 -5.73
N THR A 224 -1.84 4.88 -7.04
CA THR A 224 -1.87 3.88 -8.11
C THR A 224 -0.62 3.01 -8.18
N ASP A 225 0.47 3.33 -7.48
CA ASP A 225 1.59 2.39 -7.33
C ASP A 225 1.15 1.05 -6.75
N LEU A 226 0.12 1.04 -5.89
CA LEU A 226 -0.41 -0.18 -5.27
C LEU A 226 -1.05 -1.14 -6.30
N LEU A 227 -1.42 -0.63 -7.48
CA LEU A 227 -1.96 -1.44 -8.57
C LEU A 227 -0.90 -2.34 -9.20
N PHE A 228 0.39 -1.98 -9.10
CA PHE A 228 1.50 -2.65 -9.78
C PHE A 228 2.20 -3.60 -8.80
N PRO A 229 1.96 -4.92 -8.87
CA PRO A 229 2.56 -5.88 -7.94
C PRO A 229 4.09 -5.82 -7.94
N GLU A 230 4.69 -5.48 -9.09
CA GLU A 230 6.14 -5.38 -9.25
C GLU A 230 6.77 -4.43 -8.23
N ILE A 231 6.24 -3.21 -8.09
CA ILE A 231 6.87 -2.20 -7.24
C ILE A 231 6.68 -2.50 -5.75
N VAL A 232 5.56 -3.14 -5.39
CA VAL A 232 5.34 -3.64 -4.02
C VAL A 232 6.32 -4.78 -3.70
N ARG A 233 6.53 -5.69 -4.67
CA ARG A 233 7.49 -6.79 -4.54
C ARG A 233 8.93 -6.28 -4.43
N VAL A 234 9.31 -5.25 -5.18
CA VAL A 234 10.62 -4.59 -5.06
C VAL A 234 10.87 -4.12 -3.63
N LEU A 235 9.89 -3.44 -3.00
CA LEU A 235 10.00 -3.05 -1.59
C LEU A 235 10.11 -4.24 -0.63
N ALA A 236 9.34 -5.30 -0.87
CA ALA A 236 9.41 -6.51 -0.05
C ALA A 236 10.78 -7.20 -0.16
N LEU A 237 11.36 -7.25 -1.36
CA LEU A 237 12.71 -7.78 -1.62
C LEU A 237 13.82 -6.91 -1.02
N ALA A 238 13.59 -5.61 -0.86
CA ALA A 238 14.47 -4.71 -0.13
C ALA A 238 14.43 -4.92 1.41
N GLY A 239 13.60 -5.85 1.89
CA GLY A 239 13.48 -6.21 3.29
C GLY A 239 12.48 -5.35 4.07
N CYS A 240 11.60 -4.60 3.39
CA CYS A 240 10.57 -3.82 4.07
C CYS A 240 9.66 -4.70 4.91
N ASP A 241 9.43 -4.29 6.15
CA ASP A 241 8.47 -4.90 7.06
C ASP A 241 7.09 -4.26 6.94
N LEU A 242 7.07 -2.94 6.71
CA LEU A 242 5.87 -2.13 6.57
C LEU A 242 5.95 -1.30 5.28
N ILE A 243 4.87 -1.25 4.51
CA ILE A 243 4.73 -0.37 3.36
C ILE A 243 3.64 0.66 3.67
N LEU A 244 3.95 1.94 3.48
CA LEU A 244 2.99 3.02 3.60
C LEU A 244 2.30 3.22 2.26
N ALA A 245 0.98 3.19 2.25
CA ALA A 245 0.17 3.38 1.06
C ALA A 245 -0.88 4.48 1.28
N PRO A 246 -0.47 5.77 1.26
CA PRO A 246 -1.39 6.88 0.97
C PRO A 246 -2.13 6.61 -0.33
N ALA A 247 -3.43 6.39 -0.23
CA ALA A 247 -4.29 6.00 -1.33
C ALA A 247 -5.08 7.20 -1.88
N GLY A 248 -5.27 7.20 -3.19
CA GLY A 248 -6.09 8.16 -3.92
C GLY A 248 -7.32 7.51 -4.57
N PRO A 249 -8.08 8.29 -5.35
CA PRO A 249 -9.38 7.89 -5.88
C PRO A 249 -9.32 6.84 -7.00
N LEU A 250 -8.18 6.68 -7.67
CA LEU A 250 -8.03 5.79 -8.83
C LEU A 250 -7.80 4.31 -8.50
N LEU A 251 -7.88 3.94 -7.23
CA LEU A 251 -7.84 2.54 -6.82
C LEU A 251 -9.21 1.87 -7.02
N PRO A 252 -9.26 0.56 -7.32
CA PRO A 252 -10.51 -0.15 -7.46
C PRO A 252 -11.29 -0.14 -6.13
N PRO A 253 -12.63 -0.17 -6.19
CA PRO A 253 -13.44 -0.32 -4.98
C PRO A 253 -13.15 -1.65 -4.30
N VAL A 254 -13.30 -1.68 -2.98
CA VAL A 254 -13.23 -2.92 -2.22
C VAL A 254 -14.41 -3.81 -2.60
N ARG A 255 -14.15 -5.10 -2.86
CA ARG A 255 -15.19 -6.07 -3.21
C ARG A 255 -15.38 -7.10 -2.12
N GLY A 256 -16.63 -7.44 -1.84
CA GLY A 256 -16.96 -8.55 -0.96
C GLY A 256 -16.87 -9.92 -1.64
N LEU A 257 -16.80 -10.99 -0.84
CA LEU A 257 -16.87 -12.37 -1.33
C LEU A 257 -18.32 -12.83 -1.58
N GLY A 258 -19.29 -12.21 -0.89
CA GLY A 258 -20.64 -12.74 -0.76
C GLY A 258 -20.71 -13.96 0.17
N PRO A 259 -21.91 -14.47 0.47
CA PRO A 259 -22.09 -15.63 1.35
C PRO A 259 -21.47 -16.89 0.73
N THR A 260 -20.68 -17.69 1.46
CA THR A 260 -20.15 -18.98 1.00
C THR A 260 -20.49 -20.10 1.99
N ALA A 261 -20.75 -21.31 1.46
CA ALA A 261 -21.04 -22.50 2.27
C ALA A 261 -19.78 -23.28 2.67
N VAL A 262 -18.60 -22.92 2.13
CA VAL A 262 -17.34 -23.59 2.47
C VAL A 262 -16.75 -22.95 3.71
N PRO A 263 -16.59 -23.72 4.79
CA PRO A 263 -15.81 -23.26 5.92
C PRO A 263 -14.33 -23.23 5.51
N LEU A 264 -13.79 -22.03 5.28
CA LEU A 264 -12.35 -21.83 5.24
C LEU A 264 -11.77 -22.08 6.64
N PRO A 265 -10.58 -22.69 6.75
CA PRO A 265 -9.95 -22.89 8.05
C PRO A 265 -9.71 -21.53 8.73
N SER A 266 -10.02 -21.44 10.02
CA SER A 266 -9.62 -20.30 10.85
C SER A 266 -8.14 -20.02 10.63
N PRO A 267 -7.73 -18.77 10.37
CA PRO A 267 -8.41 -17.48 10.62
C PRO A 267 -9.24 -16.94 9.44
N ALA A 268 -9.35 -17.67 8.33
CA ALA A 268 -10.03 -17.17 7.15
C ALA A 268 -11.53 -16.95 7.43
N VAL A 269 -12.04 -15.80 6.99
CA VAL A 269 -13.43 -15.39 7.25
C VAL A 269 -14.38 -16.24 6.41
N THR A 270 -15.33 -16.89 7.07
CA THR A 270 -16.41 -17.68 6.46
C THR A 270 -17.71 -16.87 6.53
N GLY A 271 -18.32 -16.56 5.39
CA GLY A 271 -19.59 -15.83 5.32
C GLY A 271 -19.53 -14.60 4.42
N ASP A 272 -20.57 -13.78 4.49
CA ASP A 272 -20.61 -12.51 3.77
C ASP A 272 -19.62 -11.54 4.40
N ASP A 273 -18.65 -11.13 3.61
CA ASP A 273 -17.55 -10.27 4.01
C ASP A 273 -17.39 -9.19 2.94
N PRO A 274 -17.88 -7.97 3.22
CA PRO A 274 -17.90 -6.88 2.23
C PRO A 274 -16.49 -6.37 1.90
N THR A 275 -15.49 -6.74 2.70
CA THR A 275 -14.12 -6.26 2.54
C THR A 275 -13.17 -7.29 1.95
N HIS A 276 -13.66 -8.47 1.57
CA HIS A 276 -12.82 -9.63 1.29
C HIS A 276 -11.65 -9.34 0.34
N PHE A 277 -11.97 -8.81 -0.84
CA PHE A 277 -11.02 -8.41 -1.87
C PHE A 277 -10.63 -6.94 -1.67
N HIS A 278 -9.82 -6.71 -0.63
CA HIS A 278 -9.18 -5.43 -0.40
C HIS A 278 -7.77 -5.45 -1.02
N LEU A 279 -7.48 -4.55 -1.96
CA LEU A 279 -6.20 -4.53 -2.70
C LEU A 279 -4.98 -4.50 -1.77
N ALA A 280 -4.97 -3.59 -0.77
CA ALA A 280 -3.87 -3.52 0.19
C ALA A 280 -3.69 -4.81 1.02
N ARG A 281 -4.77 -5.56 1.31
CA ARG A 281 -4.67 -6.85 2.00
C ARG A 281 -4.00 -7.89 1.11
N VAL A 282 -4.40 -7.95 -0.15
CA VAL A 282 -3.77 -8.85 -1.15
C VAL A 282 -2.29 -8.54 -1.28
N ARG A 283 -1.94 -7.25 -1.42
CA ARG A 283 -0.55 -6.79 -1.49
C ARG A 283 0.25 -7.09 -0.22
N ALA A 284 -0.35 -6.97 0.96
CA ALA A 284 0.29 -7.31 2.22
C ALA A 284 0.63 -8.80 2.30
N PHE A 285 -0.34 -9.66 2.00
CA PHE A 285 -0.20 -11.10 2.07
C PHE A 285 0.77 -11.65 1.03
N GLU A 286 0.61 -11.30 -0.26
CA GLU A 286 1.45 -11.86 -1.34
C GLU A 286 2.95 -11.53 -1.14
N ASN A 287 3.24 -10.42 -0.46
CA ASN A 287 4.59 -9.93 -0.18
C ASN A 287 5.08 -10.22 1.24
N MET A 288 4.23 -10.81 2.09
CA MET A 288 4.48 -11.00 3.52
C MET A 288 5.02 -9.73 4.18
N THR A 289 4.32 -8.62 3.98
CA THR A 289 4.60 -7.29 4.55
C THR A 289 3.37 -6.80 5.30
N TYR A 290 3.55 -5.89 6.26
CA TYR A 290 2.44 -5.03 6.66
C TYR A 290 2.20 -3.95 5.60
N ILE A 291 0.95 -3.55 5.39
CA ILE A 291 0.59 -2.36 4.59
C ILE A 291 -0.31 -1.44 5.41
N ALA A 292 0.13 -0.20 5.59
CA ALA A 292 -0.65 0.87 6.20
C ALA A 292 -1.34 1.66 5.08
N TYR A 293 -2.62 1.35 4.85
CA TYR A 293 -3.44 1.91 3.78
C TYR A 293 -4.34 3.02 4.32
N ALA A 294 -4.19 4.22 3.78
CA ALA A 294 -4.95 5.41 4.19
C ALA A 294 -5.62 6.03 2.98
N ALA A 295 -6.95 5.94 2.90
CA ALA A 295 -7.74 6.39 1.77
C ALA A 295 -8.61 7.61 2.12
N LEU A 296 -9.15 8.25 1.08
CA LEU A 296 -10.23 9.21 1.23
C LEU A 296 -11.56 8.45 1.45
N PRO A 297 -12.52 9.01 2.22
CA PRO A 297 -13.86 8.44 2.31
C PRO A 297 -14.57 8.36 0.95
N GLU A 298 -15.47 7.41 0.79
CA GLU A 298 -16.43 7.38 -0.32
C GLU A 298 -17.37 8.61 -0.27
N PRO A 299 -17.81 9.15 -1.43
CA PRO A 299 -17.51 8.70 -2.80
C PRO A 299 -16.21 9.30 -3.38
N GLY A 300 -15.47 10.11 -2.61
CA GLY A 300 -14.26 10.81 -3.07
C GLY A 300 -13.01 9.93 -3.12
N GLY A 301 -13.04 8.76 -2.49
CA GLY A 301 -12.04 7.70 -2.64
C GLY A 301 -12.66 6.33 -2.42
N THR A 302 -11.85 5.39 -1.95
CA THR A 302 -12.22 3.97 -1.82
C THR A 302 -12.60 3.55 -0.40
N GLY A 303 -12.46 4.45 0.59
CA GLY A 303 -12.76 4.14 1.98
C GLY A 303 -11.92 2.98 2.55
N TRP A 304 -12.45 2.31 3.57
CA TRP A 304 -11.90 1.08 4.16
C TRP A 304 -10.42 1.17 4.62
N SER A 305 -10.01 2.34 5.10
CA SER A 305 -8.63 2.54 5.59
C SER A 305 -8.27 1.55 6.70
N GLY A 306 -7.11 0.91 6.60
CA GLY A 306 -6.71 -0.18 7.49
C GLY A 306 -5.21 -0.47 7.52
N VAL A 307 -4.80 -1.28 8.50
CA VAL A 307 -3.45 -1.86 8.57
C VAL A 307 -3.56 -3.35 8.34
N PHE A 308 -3.03 -3.80 7.20
CA PHE A 308 -3.09 -5.18 6.75
C PHE A 308 -1.78 -5.89 7.03
N GLY A 309 -1.84 -7.17 7.40
CA GLY A 309 -0.67 -7.93 7.84
C GLY A 309 -0.17 -8.98 6.84
N PRO A 310 0.97 -9.61 7.16
CA PRO A 310 1.72 -10.47 6.23
C PRO A 310 1.13 -11.88 6.06
N VAL A 311 0.17 -12.29 6.89
CA VAL A 311 -0.36 -13.66 6.94
C VAL A 311 -1.87 -13.64 7.19
N PRO A 312 -2.64 -14.69 6.85
CA PRO A 312 -4.09 -14.69 6.99
C PRO A 312 -4.55 -14.47 8.44
N GLU A 313 -3.73 -14.86 9.43
CA GLU A 313 -4.02 -14.73 10.86
C GLU A 313 -4.10 -13.28 11.31
N THR A 314 -3.45 -12.35 10.58
CA THR A 314 -3.55 -10.93 10.94
C THR A 314 -4.95 -10.39 10.77
N ARG A 315 -5.77 -11.05 9.93
CA ARG A 315 -7.15 -10.65 9.65
C ARG A 315 -8.01 -10.54 10.89
N ALA A 316 -7.80 -11.41 11.88
CA ALA A 316 -8.54 -11.37 13.15
C ALA A 316 -8.27 -10.09 13.98
N SER A 317 -7.23 -9.33 13.65
CA SER A 317 -6.82 -8.10 14.36
C SER A 317 -6.97 -6.83 13.51
N GLU A 318 -7.47 -6.95 12.28
CA GLU A 318 -7.68 -5.80 11.40
C GLU A 318 -8.77 -4.89 11.97
N GLN A 319 -8.48 -3.59 11.99
CA GLN A 319 -9.47 -2.53 12.23
C GLN A 319 -9.57 -1.75 10.92
N LEU A 320 -10.79 -1.49 10.47
CA LEU A 320 -11.07 -0.71 9.27
C LEU A 320 -11.97 0.47 9.62
N VAL A 321 -11.80 1.58 8.89
CA VAL A 321 -12.75 2.70 8.93
C VAL A 321 -13.85 2.44 7.90
N GLU A 322 -15.11 2.60 8.31
CA GLU A 322 -16.27 2.48 7.40
C GLU A 322 -16.12 3.43 6.20
N PRO A 323 -16.53 3.03 4.98
CA PRO A 323 -16.06 3.66 3.74
C PRO A 323 -16.47 5.11 3.60
N GLY A 324 -17.68 5.49 4.03
CA GLY A 324 -18.18 6.87 3.98
C GLY A 324 -17.82 7.73 5.20
N SER A 325 -17.06 7.20 6.17
CA SER A 325 -16.77 7.91 7.43
C SER A 325 -15.37 8.52 7.44
N GLU A 326 -15.19 9.63 8.15
CA GLU A 326 -13.86 10.08 8.55
C GLU A 326 -13.46 9.42 9.88
N GLY A 327 -12.17 9.14 10.06
CA GLY A 327 -11.68 8.51 11.28
C GLY A 327 -10.29 7.92 11.14
N PHE A 328 -9.94 7.03 12.05
CA PHE A 328 -8.66 6.31 12.00
C PHE A 328 -8.83 4.84 12.39
N ALA A 329 -7.97 4.01 11.82
CA ALA A 329 -7.78 2.62 12.23
C ALA A 329 -6.37 2.44 12.79
N ARG A 330 -6.20 1.45 13.67
CA ARG A 330 -4.93 1.16 14.35
C ARG A 330 -4.50 -0.27 14.07
N GLY A 331 -3.19 -0.45 14.02
CA GLY A 331 -2.57 -1.77 13.91
C GLY A 331 -1.35 -1.90 14.81
N VAL A 332 -0.96 -3.15 15.06
CA VAL A 332 0.34 -3.47 15.67
C VAL A 332 1.20 -4.12 14.61
N VAL A 333 2.31 -3.46 14.28
CA VAL A 333 3.38 -4.02 13.46
C VAL A 333 4.31 -4.78 14.41
N ASP A 334 4.34 -6.10 14.28
CA ASP A 334 5.23 -6.97 15.04
C ASP A 334 6.38 -7.44 14.15
N THR A 335 7.58 -6.97 14.43
CA THR A 335 8.82 -7.41 13.76
C THR A 335 9.75 -8.19 14.68
N THR A 336 9.28 -8.59 15.86
CA THR A 336 10.06 -9.34 16.85
C THR A 336 10.39 -10.75 16.36
N ASN A 337 11.56 -11.27 16.71
CA ASN A 337 11.98 -12.64 16.43
C ASN A 337 12.58 -13.26 17.69
N LEU A 338 12.54 -14.59 17.78
CA LEU A 338 13.39 -15.30 18.74
C LEU A 338 14.87 -15.11 18.34
N ALA A 339 15.78 -15.26 19.31
CA ALA A 339 17.23 -15.21 19.08
C ALA A 339 17.74 -16.50 18.40
N THR A 340 17.17 -16.81 17.25
CA THR A 340 17.52 -17.94 16.38
C THR A 340 18.33 -17.45 15.19
N ARG A 341 19.07 -18.36 14.55
CA ARG A 341 19.82 -18.02 13.33
C ARG A 341 18.91 -17.48 12.24
N TYR A 342 17.79 -18.15 11.98
CA TYR A 342 16.77 -17.71 11.02
C TYR A 342 15.66 -16.90 11.71
N PRO A 343 15.05 -15.91 11.03
CA PRO A 343 13.91 -15.19 11.58
C PRO A 343 12.70 -16.12 11.78
N THR A 344 11.99 -15.95 12.90
CA THR A 344 10.77 -16.72 13.22
C THR A 344 9.49 -15.98 12.87
N ASN A 345 9.57 -14.68 12.62
CA ASN A 345 8.43 -13.84 12.29
C ASN A 345 8.16 -13.87 10.78
N PRO A 346 6.91 -14.11 10.35
CA PRO A 346 6.56 -14.16 8.93
C PRO A 346 6.97 -12.92 8.14
N VAL A 347 6.87 -11.71 8.73
CA VAL A 347 7.23 -10.46 8.02
C VAL A 347 8.73 -10.37 7.71
N ARG A 348 9.55 -11.08 8.49
CA ARG A 348 11.01 -11.13 8.40
C ARG A 348 11.48 -12.32 7.57
N ALA A 349 10.83 -13.47 7.73
CA ALA A 349 11.14 -14.69 7.00
C ALA A 349 10.70 -14.63 5.54
N LYS A 350 9.51 -14.06 5.28
CA LYS A 350 8.89 -13.91 3.97
C LYS A 350 8.95 -15.19 3.11
N ASP A 351 8.50 -16.32 3.66
CA ASP A 351 8.62 -17.63 3.02
C ASP A 351 8.00 -17.72 1.61
N LEU A 352 6.93 -16.97 1.33
CA LEU A 352 6.35 -16.89 -0.02
C LEU A 352 7.32 -16.33 -1.07
N LEU A 353 8.28 -15.50 -0.67
CA LEU A 353 9.30 -14.95 -1.57
C LEU A 353 10.38 -15.99 -1.91
N ARG A 354 10.49 -17.08 -1.14
CA ARG A 354 11.48 -18.15 -1.37
C ARG A 354 11.11 -19.06 -2.53
N MET A 355 9.82 -19.16 -2.84
CA MET A 355 9.26 -20.04 -3.87
C MET A 355 9.20 -19.40 -5.26
N ARG A 356 9.79 -18.21 -5.43
CA ARG A 356 9.77 -17.47 -6.69
C ARG A 356 10.61 -18.16 -7.76
N ARG A 357 10.14 -18.12 -9.00
CA ARG A 357 10.83 -18.61 -10.20
C ARG A 357 11.39 -17.44 -10.99
N THR A 358 12.45 -16.83 -10.45
CA THR A 358 13.04 -15.61 -11.04
C THR A 358 13.64 -15.83 -12.42
N ASP A 359 13.97 -17.08 -12.75
CA ASP A 359 14.35 -17.53 -14.09
C ASP A 359 13.26 -17.32 -15.15
N LEU A 360 12.02 -17.04 -14.75
CA LEU A 360 10.89 -16.76 -15.64
C LEU A 360 10.51 -15.28 -15.69
N TYR A 361 11.27 -14.39 -15.05
CA TYR A 361 10.88 -12.97 -14.86
C TYR A 361 11.50 -12.00 -15.86
N ASP A 362 12.25 -12.48 -16.86
CA ASP A 362 12.89 -11.63 -17.87
C ASP A 362 11.87 -10.72 -18.58
N LEU A 363 10.67 -11.25 -18.88
CA LEU A 363 9.60 -10.46 -19.51
C LEU A 363 9.03 -9.35 -18.61
N LEU A 364 9.25 -9.41 -17.29
CA LEU A 364 8.86 -8.34 -16.39
C LEU A 364 9.83 -7.15 -16.45
N GLN A 365 11.05 -7.35 -16.94
CA GLN A 365 12.10 -6.34 -17.03
C GLN A 365 12.04 -5.51 -18.31
N VAL A 366 11.25 -5.93 -19.29
CA VAL A 366 11.12 -5.23 -20.57
C VAL A 366 9.88 -4.34 -20.60
N PRO A 367 9.96 -3.14 -21.19
CA PRO A 367 8.77 -2.40 -21.61
C PRO A 367 7.94 -3.25 -22.57
N LEU A 368 6.62 -3.04 -22.58
CA LEU A 368 5.79 -3.64 -23.62
C LEU A 368 6.10 -2.96 -24.95
N ALA A 369 6.29 -3.78 -25.98
CA ALA A 369 6.60 -3.36 -27.34
C ALA A 369 5.39 -2.70 -28.03
#